data_AF-A0A416SMJ9-F1
#
_entry.id   AF-A0A416SMJ9-F1
#
_cell.length_a   1.000
_cell.length_b   1.000
_cell.length_c   1.000
_cell.angle_alpha   90.00
_cell.angle_beta   90.00
_cell.angle_gamma   90.00
#
_symmetry.space_group_name_H-M   'P 1'
#
loop_
_entity.id
_entity.type
_entity.pdbx_description
1 polymer ?
#
loop_
_entity_poly.entity_id
_entity_poly.type
_entity_poly.pdbx_seq_one_letter_code
_entity_poly.pdbx_strand_id
1 'polypeptide(L)'
;MSIEENFNKRNSELQQKIKLEIEKVKMGQSKKNMVQLQTILTELQKSNMQKNVILSYPRIIVDSWDYSDQLGMELLELEELYRKI
;
A
#
# COMPACT_ATOMS: atom_id res chain seq x y z
N MET A 1 3.94 19.49 10.39
CA MET A 1 3.51 18.08 10.42
C MET A 1 4.74 17.23 10.66
N SER A 2 4.71 16.39 11.69
CA SER A 2 5.77 15.40 11.91
C SER A 2 5.75 14.32 10.82
N ILE A 3 6.90 13.68 10.58
CA ILE A 3 7.03 12.59 9.59
C ILE A 3 6.00 11.47 9.89
N GLU A 4 5.78 11.19 11.17
CA GLU A 4 4.82 10.19 11.66
C GLU A 4 3.35 10.57 11.37
N GLU A 5 2.96 11.84 11.50
CA GLU A 5 1.61 12.30 11.12
C GLU A 5 1.39 12.19 9.61
N ASN A 6 2.40 12.58 8.82
CA ASN A 6 2.32 12.53 7.36
C ASN A 6 2.22 11.08 6.87
N PHE A 7 2.96 10.16 7.50
CA PHE A 7 2.85 8.73 7.26
C PHE A 7 1.47 8.20 7.63
N ASN A 8 0.94 8.50 8.81
CA ASN A 8 -0.38 8.01 9.23
C ASN A 8 -1.50 8.48 8.30
N LYS A 9 -1.42 9.73 7.83
CA LYS A 9 -2.37 10.29 6.87
C LYS A 9 -2.30 9.55 5.53
N ARG A 10 -1.11 9.46 4.93
CA ARG A 10 -0.90 8.77 3.64
C ARG A 10 -1.22 7.27 3.72
N ASN A 11 -0.87 6.62 4.82
CA ASN A 11 -1.17 5.21 5.06
C ASN A 11 -2.69 4.99 5.06
N SER A 12 -3.46 5.85 5.74
CA SER A 12 -4.92 5.78 5.75
C SER A 12 -5.53 5.99 4.37
N GLU A 13 -5.03 6.96 3.60
CA GLU A 13 -5.45 7.23 2.22
C GLU A 13 -5.17 6.02 1.30
N LEU A 14 -3.97 5.44 1.38
CA LEU A 14 -3.56 4.27 0.60
C LEU A 14 -4.37 3.03 0.95
N GLN A 15 -4.66 2.80 2.22
CA GLN A 15 -5.54 1.70 2.64
C GLN A 15 -6.94 1.83 2.05
N GLN A 16 -7.50 3.04 2.00
CA GLN A 16 -8.80 3.26 1.35
C GLN A 16 -8.73 3.01 -0.16
N LYS A 17 -7.70 3.53 -0.84
CA LYS A 17 -7.51 3.29 -2.28
C LYS A 17 -7.39 1.80 -2.61
N ILE A 18 -6.62 1.04 -1.82
CA ILE A 18 -6.48 -0.41 -2.00
C ILE A 18 -7.82 -1.11 -1.77
N LYS A 19 -8.59 -0.75 -0.73
CA LYS A 19 -9.92 -1.32 -0.49
C LYS A 19 -10.86 -1.11 -1.67
N LEU A 20 -10.90 0.11 -2.20
CA LEU A 20 -11.69 0.43 -3.39
C LEU A 20 -11.25 -0.40 -4.60
N GLU A 21 -9.94 -0.58 -4.77
CA GLU A 21 -9.43 -1.40 -5.87
C GLU A 21 -9.77 -2.88 -5.69
N ILE A 22 -9.71 -3.41 -4.47
CA ILE A 22 -10.16 -4.78 -4.14
C ILE A 22 -11.65 -4.92 -4.46
N GLU A 23 -12.48 -3.95 -4.12
CA GLU A 23 -13.91 -3.97 -4.47
C GLU A 23 -14.13 -3.97 -5.98
N LYS A 24 -13.38 -3.14 -6.74
CA LYS A 24 -13.45 -3.17 -8.21
C LYS A 24 -13.01 -4.51 -8.79
N VAL A 25 -11.94 -5.12 -8.25
CA VAL A 25 -11.50 -6.47 -8.66
C VAL A 25 -12.60 -7.49 -8.36
N LYS A 26 -13.22 -7.41 -7.18
CA LYS A 26 -14.33 -8.29 -6.77
C LYS A 26 -15.58 -8.10 -7.64
N MET A 27 -15.83 -6.88 -8.11
CA MET A 27 -16.88 -6.57 -9.10
C MET A 27 -16.49 -6.92 -10.55
N GLY A 28 -15.28 -7.44 -10.78
CA GLY A 28 -14.79 -7.79 -12.13
C GLY A 28 -14.40 -6.58 -12.99
N GLN A 29 -14.35 -5.38 -12.42
CA GLN A 29 -13.97 -4.14 -13.11
C GLN A 29 -12.45 -3.94 -13.21
N SER A 30 -11.68 -4.72 -12.47
CA SER A 30 -10.22 -4.62 -12.46
C SER A 30 -9.58 -6.00 -12.57
N LYS A 31 -8.53 -6.09 -13.40
CA LYS A 31 -7.72 -7.31 -13.58
C LYS A 31 -6.57 -7.41 -12.58
N LYS A 32 -6.44 -6.45 -11.65
CA LYS A 32 -5.39 -6.47 -10.62
C LYS A 32 -5.54 -7.69 -9.73
N ASN A 33 -4.41 -8.19 -9.25
CA ASN A 33 -4.38 -9.39 -8.42
C ASN A 33 -4.92 -9.08 -7.02
N MET A 34 -6.09 -9.63 -6.70
CA MET A 34 -6.76 -9.45 -5.40
C MET A 34 -5.85 -9.86 -4.23
N VAL A 35 -5.12 -10.98 -4.38
CA VAL A 35 -4.24 -11.50 -3.33
C VAL A 35 -3.13 -10.50 -3.01
N GLN A 36 -2.56 -9.87 -4.04
CA GLN A 36 -1.54 -8.85 -3.86
C GLN A 36 -2.12 -7.66 -3.10
N LEU A 37 -3.23 -7.07 -3.58
CA LEU A 37 -3.89 -5.96 -2.90
C LEU A 37 -4.22 -6.28 -1.43
N GLN A 38 -4.68 -7.50 -1.14
CA GLN A 38 -4.99 -7.95 0.22
C GLN A 38 -3.73 -8.04 1.10
N THR A 39 -2.62 -8.55 0.55
CA THR A 39 -1.32 -8.60 1.23
C THR A 39 -0.83 -7.20 1.56
N ILE A 40 -0.86 -6.27 0.59
CA ILE A 40 -0.44 -4.88 0.80
C ILE A 40 -1.28 -4.24 1.89
N LEU A 41 -2.61 -4.37 1.82
CA LEU A 41 -3.53 -3.81 2.83
C LEU A 41 -3.19 -4.32 4.23
N THR A 42 -2.92 -5.62 4.36
CA THR A 42 -2.59 -6.25 5.63
C THR A 42 -1.25 -5.75 6.16
N GLU A 43 -0.24 -5.60 5.30
CA GLU A 43 1.06 -5.03 5.68
C GLU A 43 0.93 -3.57 6.13
N LEU A 44 0.17 -2.75 5.41
CA LEU A 44 -0.11 -1.35 5.78
C LEU A 44 -0.83 -1.21 7.12
N GLN A 45 -1.75 -2.13 7.42
CA GLN A 45 -2.42 -2.17 8.72
C GLN A 45 -1.45 -2.57 9.83
N LYS A 46 -0.61 -3.57 9.56
CA LYS A 46 0.42 -4.00 10.51
C LYS A 46 1.45 -2.90 10.76
N SER A 47 1.93 -2.20 9.73
CA SER A 47 2.90 -1.10 9.89
C SER A 47 2.34 0.09 10.66
N ASN A 48 1.00 0.22 10.70
CA ASN A 48 0.32 1.20 11.55
C ASN A 48 0.25 0.77 13.03
N MET A 49 0.03 -0.53 13.29
CA MET A 49 -0.11 -1.06 14.65
C MET A 49 1.22 -1.43 15.30
N GLN A 50 2.23 -1.79 14.50
CA GLN A 50 3.53 -2.25 14.95
C GLN A 50 4.64 -1.46 14.23
N LYS A 51 5.60 -0.95 15.01
CA LYS A 51 6.87 -0.44 14.48
C LYS A 51 7.78 -1.63 14.13
N ASN A 52 8.58 -1.53 13.07
CA ASN A 52 9.41 -2.61 12.47
C ASN A 52 8.67 -3.72 11.69
N VAL A 53 7.59 -3.39 10.98
CA VAL A 53 7.00 -4.37 10.05
C VAL A 53 7.82 -4.40 8.76
N ILE A 54 8.22 -5.60 8.35
CA ILE A 54 8.86 -5.81 7.05
C ILE A 54 7.79 -5.65 5.98
N LEU A 55 8.00 -4.69 5.09
CA LEU A 55 7.12 -4.40 3.97
C LEU A 55 7.59 -5.21 2.76
N SER A 56 6.81 -6.21 2.37
CA SER A 56 7.09 -7.06 1.20
C SER A 56 6.43 -6.51 -0.06
N TYR A 57 5.42 -5.65 0.11
CA TYR A 57 4.73 -4.98 -0.99
C TYR A 57 5.61 -4.21 -1.98
N PRO A 58 6.75 -3.59 -1.61
CA PRO A 58 7.59 -2.89 -2.59
C PRO A 58 8.09 -3.83 -3.69
N ARG A 59 8.47 -5.06 -3.32
CA ARG A 59 8.86 -6.09 -4.29
C ARG A 59 7.67 -6.54 -5.13
N ILE A 60 6.50 -6.72 -4.52
CA ILE A 60 5.28 -7.12 -5.24
C ILE A 60 4.91 -6.08 -6.30
N ILE A 61 5.01 -4.79 -5.97
CA ILE A 61 4.71 -3.70 -6.90
C ILE A 61 5.71 -3.71 -8.05
N VAL A 62 7.01 -3.77 -7.75
CA VAL A 62 8.06 -3.76 -8.80
C VAL A 62 7.98 -5.00 -9.70
N ASP A 63 7.63 -6.16 -9.14
CA ASP A 63 7.62 -7.44 -9.84
C ASP A 63 6.31 -7.69 -10.61
N SER A 64 5.18 -7.21 -10.08
CA SER A 64 3.86 -7.56 -10.60
C SER A 64 2.98 -6.38 -11.02
N TRP A 65 3.31 -5.15 -10.63
CA TRP A 65 2.54 -3.97 -11.04
C TRP A 65 3.31 -3.20 -12.09
N ASP A 66 2.58 -2.65 -13.05
CA ASP A 66 3.18 -1.75 -14.02
C ASP A 66 3.70 -0.51 -13.29
N TYR A 67 4.89 -0.03 -13.66
CA TYR A 67 5.47 1.20 -13.11
C TYR A 67 4.57 2.45 -13.30
N SER A 68 3.54 2.33 -14.15
CA SER A 68 2.53 3.36 -14.39
C SER A 68 1.39 3.37 -13.36
N ASP A 69 1.34 2.40 -12.46
CA ASP A 69 0.31 2.35 -11.42
C ASP A 69 0.58 3.40 -10.34
N GLN A 70 -0.24 4.46 -10.35
CA GLN A 70 -0.19 5.53 -9.36
C GLN A 70 -0.22 5.01 -7.92
N LEU A 71 -1.02 3.96 -7.69
CA LEU A 71 -1.13 3.33 -6.37
C LEU A 71 0.18 2.64 -5.95
N GLY A 72 0.91 2.04 -6.90
CA GLY A 72 2.21 1.43 -6.64
C GLY A 72 3.27 2.46 -6.26
N MET A 73 3.31 3.59 -6.97
CA MET A 73 4.20 4.71 -6.68
C MET A 73 3.95 5.30 -5.29
N GLU A 74 2.69 5.56 -4.94
CA GLU A 74 2.34 6.09 -3.62
C GLU A 74 2.73 5.13 -2.48
N LEU A 75 2.63 3.82 -2.70
CA LEU A 75 3.04 2.81 -1.72
C LEU A 75 4.56 2.79 -1.52
N LEU A 76 5.33 2.89 -2.61
CA LEU A 76 6.79 2.98 -2.53
C LEU A 76 7.22 4.25 -1.77
N GLU A 77 6.58 5.38 -2.03
CA GLU A 77 6.85 6.63 -1.32
C GLU A 77 6.48 6.54 0.17
N LEU A 78 5.42 5.79 0.52
CA LEU A 78 5.06 5.51 1.90
C LEU A 78 6.11 4.64 2.61
N GLU A 79 6.69 3.65 1.92
CA GLU A 79 7.76 2.82 2.48
C GLU A 79 9.01 3.65 2.79
N GLU A 80 9.39 4.54 1.89
CA GLU A 80 10.52 5.46 2.12
C GLU A 80 10.26 6.39 3.31
N LEU A 81 9.00 6.83 3.50
CA LEU A 81 8.61 7.58 4.68
C LEU A 81 8.69 6.73 5.94
N TYR A 82 8.25 5.48 5.89
CA TYR A 82 8.31 4.55 7.01
C TYR A 82 9.76 4.28 7.45
N ARG A 83 10.71 4.15 6.51
CA ARG A 83 12.14 4.02 6.83
C ARG A 83 12.75 5.22 7.54
N LYS A 84 12.12 6.39 7.44
CA LYS A 84 12.57 7.64 8.06
C LYS A 84 11.99 7.86 9.46
N ILE A 85 11.09 6.99 9.93
CA ILE A 85 10.45 7.00 11.26
C ILE A 85 11.16 5.99 12.16
#